data_AF-A0A8C0A7T1-F1
#
_entry.id   AF-A0A8C0A7T1-F1
#
_cell.length_a   1.000
_cell.length_b   1.000
_cell.length_c   1.000
_cell.angle_alpha   90.00
_cell.angle_beta   90.00
_cell.angle_gamma   90.00
#
_symmetry.space_group_name_H-M   'P 1'
#
loop_
_entity.id
_entity.type
_entity.pdbx_description
1 polymer ?
#
loop_
_entity_poly.entity_id
_entity_poly.type
_entity_poly.pdbx_seq_one_letter_code
_entity_poly.pdbx_strand_id
1 'polypeptide(L)'
;MEPPNLYPVKLYVYDLSKGLARRLSPIMLGKQLEGIWHTSIVVHKDEFFFGSGGISSCPPVSDFAWAPDSVVDVGSTEVTEEIFLSTCPPGESLFREWRTGETVVVSVSPTR
;
A
#
# COMPACT_ATOMS: atom_id res chain seq x y z
N MET A 1 -32.63 1.47 -10.75
CA MET A 1 -31.26 0.98 -10.51
C MET A 1 -30.72 1.85 -9.39
N GLU A 2 -30.47 1.27 -8.22
CA GLU A 2 -29.78 2.02 -7.15
C GLU A 2 -28.33 2.29 -7.59
N PRO A 3 -27.77 3.46 -7.26
CA PRO A 3 -26.37 3.73 -7.56
C PRO A 3 -25.48 2.71 -6.86
N PRO A 4 -24.39 2.24 -7.50
CA PRO A 4 -23.46 1.32 -6.86
C PRO A 4 -22.85 1.99 -5.62
N ASN A 5 -22.73 1.22 -4.53
CA ASN A 5 -22.02 1.68 -3.34
C ASN A 5 -20.53 1.75 -3.68
N LEU A 6 -20.01 2.97 -3.81
CA LEU A 6 -18.61 3.23 -4.11
C LEU A 6 -17.85 3.53 -2.83
N TYR A 7 -16.77 2.78 -2.60
CA TYR A 7 -15.89 2.91 -1.45
C TYR A 7 -14.57 3.55 -1.89
N PRO A 8 -14.15 4.68 -1.29
CA PRO A 8 -12.90 5.33 -1.66
C PRO A 8 -11.70 4.45 -1.27
N VAL A 9 -10.69 4.44 -2.15
CA VAL A 9 -9.44 3.69 -2.00
C VAL A 9 -8.28 4.68 -2.01
N LYS A 10 -7.44 4.62 -0.99
CA LYS A 10 -6.22 5.44 -0.89
C LYS A 10 -4.99 4.57 -0.86
N LEU A 11 -3.90 5.05 -1.43
CA LEU A 11 -2.57 4.47 -1.31
C LEU A 11 -1.75 5.32 -0.35
N TYR A 12 -1.35 4.72 0.76
CA TYR A 12 -0.43 5.33 1.71
C TYR A 12 0.99 4.96 1.30
N VAL A 13 1.87 5.95 1.25
CA VAL A 13 3.27 5.80 0.83
C VAL A 13 4.16 6.26 1.97
N TYR A 14 5.09 5.40 2.34
CA TYR A 14 6.06 5.59 3.41
C TYR A 14 7.47 5.53 2.85
N ASP A 15 8.32 6.46 3.24
CA ASP A 15 9.77 6.31 3.13
C ASP A 15 10.30 5.71 4.43
N LEU A 16 10.57 4.40 4.42
CA LEU A 16 11.13 3.67 5.56
C LEU A 16 12.50 4.21 5.97
N SER A 17 13.21 4.88 5.06
CA SER A 17 14.49 5.51 5.36
C SER A 17 14.36 6.90 5.97
N LYS A 18 13.17 7.50 5.95
CA LYS A 18 12.90 8.88 6.40
C LYS A 18 13.91 9.89 5.84
N GLY A 19 14.18 9.79 4.54
CA GLY A 19 15.10 10.64 3.80
C GLY A 19 16.58 10.26 3.92
N LEU A 20 16.93 9.24 4.71
CA LEU A 20 18.32 8.77 4.83
C LEU A 20 18.80 8.10 3.55
N ALA A 21 17.94 7.34 2.84
CA ALA A 21 18.32 6.73 1.58
C ALA A 21 18.74 7.78 0.56
N ARG A 22 18.04 8.92 0.50
CA ARG A 22 18.40 10.04 -0.37
C ARG A 22 19.77 10.64 -0.08
N ARG A 23 20.22 10.62 1.18
CA ARG A 23 21.51 11.19 1.59
C ARG A 23 22.66 10.20 1.50
N LEU A 24 22.42 8.95 1.87
CA LEU A 24 23.46 7.94 2.07
C LEU A 24 23.65 7.01 0.87
N SER A 25 22.64 6.88 0.00
CA SER A 25 22.70 5.95 -1.14
C SER A 25 23.86 6.19 -2.11
N PRO A 26 24.31 7.43 -2.42
CA PRO A 26 25.45 7.62 -3.31
C PRO A 26 26.76 7.09 -2.71
N ILE A 27 26.91 7.19 -1.39
CA ILE A 27 28.13 6.77 -0.69
C ILE A 27 28.11 5.25 -0.45
N MET A 28 26.96 4.69 -0.09
CA MET A 28 26.86 3.28 0.27
C MET A 28 26.67 2.35 -0.95
N LEU A 29 25.94 2.80 -1.97
CA LEU A 29 25.57 2.00 -3.14
C LEU A 29 26.14 2.53 -4.45
N GLY A 30 26.80 3.69 -4.46
CA GLY A 30 27.25 4.34 -5.70
C GLY A 30 26.10 4.82 -6.60
N LYS A 31 24.86 4.82 -6.10
CA LYS A 31 23.65 5.15 -6.85
C LYS A 31 22.72 6.00 -5.99
N GLN A 32 22.14 7.03 -6.60
CA GLN A 32 21.11 7.85 -5.97
C GLN A 32 19.79 7.06 -5.88
N LEU A 33 19.25 6.95 -4.66
CA LEU A 33 17.91 6.45 -4.37
C LEU A 33 17.10 7.57 -3.72
N GLU A 34 15.85 7.77 -4.11
CA GLU A 34 15.00 8.83 -3.53
C GLU A 34 14.40 8.47 -2.17
N GLY A 35 14.30 7.17 -1.86
CA GLY A 35 13.68 6.65 -0.65
C GLY A 35 13.68 5.11 -0.64
N ILE A 36 13.29 4.53 0.50
CA ILE A 36 12.93 3.12 0.61
C ILE A 36 11.43 3.06 0.78
N TRP A 37 10.73 2.82 -0.33
CA TRP A 37 9.29 2.92 -0.37
C TRP A 37 8.61 1.68 0.22
N HIS A 38 7.70 1.91 1.16
CA HIS A 38 6.71 0.95 1.60
C HIS A 38 5.32 1.54 1.36
N THR A 39 4.37 0.71 0.94
CA THR A 39 3.04 1.18 0.58
C THR A 39 1.96 0.28 1.16
N SER A 40 0.82 0.87 1.45
CA SER A 40 -0.37 0.19 1.95
C SER A 40 -1.62 0.75 1.29
N ILE A 41 -2.68 -0.07 1.23
CA ILE A 41 -3.98 0.33 0.71
C ILE A 41 -4.90 0.63 1.88
N VAL A 42 -5.54 1.78 1.86
CA VAL A 42 -6.57 2.16 2.82
C VAL A 42 -7.93 2.12 2.13
N VAL A 43 -8.78 1.22 2.60
CA VAL A 43 -10.14 1.00 2.09
C VAL A 43 -11.01 0.50 3.24
N HIS A 44 -12.31 0.77 3.23
CA HIS A 44 -13.23 0.36 4.30
C HIS A 44 -12.80 0.84 5.71
N LYS A 45 -12.04 1.95 5.76
CA LYS A 45 -11.48 2.57 6.98
C LYS A 45 -10.33 1.81 7.64
N ASP A 46 -9.84 0.73 7.03
CA ASP A 46 -8.67 -0.01 7.49
C ASP A 46 -7.51 0.13 6.49
N GLU A 47 -6.30 0.05 7.02
CA GLU A 47 -5.06 0.03 6.26
C GLU A 47 -4.57 -1.41 6.12
N PHE A 48 -4.27 -1.82 4.89
CA PHE A 48 -3.85 -3.16 4.51
C PHE A 48 -2.47 -3.11 3.86
N PHE A 49 -1.56 -3.95 4.33
CA PHE A 49 -0.21 -4.04 3.82
C PHE A 49 0.30 -5.48 3.81
N PHE A 50 1.31 -5.73 2.98
CA PHE A 50 1.97 -7.02 2.91
C PHE A 50 3.33 -6.94 3.63
N GLY A 51 3.52 -7.82 4.62
CA GLY A 51 4.74 -7.91 5.41
C GLY A 51 5.28 -9.35 5.47
N SER A 52 6.25 -9.57 6.35
CA SER A 52 6.87 -10.90 6.52
C SER A 52 5.91 -11.99 6.99
N GLY A 53 4.81 -11.61 7.64
CA GLY A 53 3.74 -12.51 8.10
C GLY A 53 2.60 -12.69 7.09
N GLY A 54 2.73 -12.17 5.87
CA GLY A 54 1.66 -12.13 4.88
C GLY A 54 0.87 -10.83 4.94
N ILE A 55 -0.42 -10.91 4.62
CA ILE A 55 -1.33 -9.76 4.63
C ILE A 55 -1.66 -9.42 6.09
N SER A 56 -1.49 -8.16 6.43
CA SER A 56 -1.84 -7.62 7.74
C SER A 56 -2.67 -6.37 7.56
N SER A 57 -3.52 -6.10 8.54
CA SER A 57 -4.30 -4.87 8.61
C SER A 57 -4.12 -4.17 9.94
N CYS A 58 -4.25 -2.84 9.91
CA CYS A 58 -4.31 -2.00 11.08
C CYS A 58 -5.26 -0.82 10.83
N PRO A 59 -5.78 -0.18 11.89
CA PRO A 59 -6.43 1.11 11.73
C PRO A 59 -5.43 2.12 11.14
N PRO A 60 -5.82 2.96 10.18
CA PRO A 60 -4.93 3.96 9.60
C PRO A 60 -4.45 4.91 10.70
N VAL A 61 -3.15 4.91 10.93
CA VAL A 61 -2.55 5.70 12.01
C VAL A 61 -2.34 7.13 11.51
N SER A 62 -2.90 8.09 12.24
CA SER A 62 -2.71 9.53 11.97
C SER A 62 -1.71 10.19 12.92
N ASP A 63 -1.09 9.41 13.81
CA ASP A 63 -0.05 9.92 14.72
C ASP A 63 1.21 10.31 13.94
N PHE A 64 1.74 11.49 14.25
CA PHE A 64 2.84 12.15 13.53
C PHE A 64 4.07 11.26 13.24
N ALA A 65 4.37 10.29 14.10
CA ALA A 65 5.52 9.38 13.92
C ALA A 65 5.27 8.27 12.89
N TRP A 66 4.02 7.87 12.69
CA TRP A 66 3.61 6.75 11.84
C TRP A 66 2.70 7.18 10.69
N ALA A 67 2.52 8.48 10.50
CA ALA A 67 1.79 9.02 9.37
C ALA A 67 2.51 8.71 8.05
N PRO A 68 1.76 8.44 6.97
CA PRO A 68 2.33 8.27 5.64
C PRO A 68 3.03 9.56 5.19
N ASP A 69 4.15 9.39 4.47
CA ASP A 69 4.88 10.50 3.86
C ASP A 69 4.10 11.09 2.66
N SER A 70 3.25 10.28 2.01
CA SER A 70 2.30 10.74 1.00
C SER A 70 1.03 9.89 0.99
N VAL A 71 -0.11 10.54 0.73
CA VAL A 71 -1.41 9.88 0.53
C VAL A 71 -1.86 10.15 -0.91
N VAL A 72 -1.97 9.09 -1.70
CA VAL A 72 -2.40 9.15 -3.10
C VAL A 72 -3.83 8.63 -3.20
N ASP A 73 -4.71 9.40 -3.83
CA ASP A 73 -6.06 8.95 -4.17
C ASP A 73 -5.98 7.99 -5.36
N VAL A 74 -6.43 6.75 -5.16
CA VAL A 74 -6.44 5.71 -6.21
C VAL A 74 -7.78 5.70 -6.95
N GLY A 75 -8.84 6.19 -6.32
CA GLY A 75 -10.21 6.15 -6.85
C GLY A 75 -11.18 5.44 -5.90
N SER A 76 -12.13 4.71 -6.48
CA SER A 76 -13.19 4.03 -5.72
C SER A 76 -13.41 2.60 -6.19
N THR A 77 -13.83 1.72 -5.29
CA THR A 77 -14.19 0.33 -5.56
C THR A 77 -15.66 0.06 -5.24
N GLU A 78 -16.29 -0.87 -5.95
CA GLU A 78 -17.63 -1.41 -5.62
C GLU A 78 -17.54 -2.64 -4.71
N VAL A 79 -16.32 -3.14 -4.46
CA VAL A 79 -16.07 -4.32 -3.65
C VAL A 79 -16.40 -4.02 -2.18
N THR A 80 -17.37 -4.75 -1.64
CA THR A 80 -17.76 -4.64 -0.23
C THR A 80 -16.64 -5.13 0.69
N GLU A 81 -16.69 -4.69 1.95
CA GLU A 81 -15.73 -5.09 2.97
C GLU A 81 -15.64 -6.61 3.13
N GLU A 82 -16.78 -7.31 3.11
CA GLU A 82 -16.85 -8.77 3.20
C GLU A 82 -16.11 -9.47 2.05
N ILE A 83 -16.32 -9.02 0.81
CA ILE A 83 -15.64 -9.58 -0.36
C ILE A 83 -14.15 -9.26 -0.32
N PHE A 84 -13.81 -8.06 0.14
CA PHE A 84 -12.42 -7.64 0.28
C PHE A 84 -11.67 -8.49 1.31
N LEU A 85 -12.24 -8.67 2.51
CA LEU A 85 -11.66 -9.47 3.59
C LEU A 85 -11.63 -10.97 3.28
N SER A 86 -12.62 -11.50 2.56
CA SER A 86 -12.59 -12.91 2.12
C SER A 86 -11.51 -13.19 1.07
N THR A 87 -11.18 -12.18 0.25
CA THR A 87 -10.07 -12.27 -0.72
C THR A 87 -8.71 -12.03 -0.05
N CYS A 88 -8.70 -11.23 1.02
CA CYS A 88 -7.52 -10.71 1.69
C CYS A 88 -7.55 -10.96 3.23
N PRO A 89 -7.71 -12.22 3.70
CA PRO A 89 -7.80 -12.53 5.12
C PRO A 89 -6.51 -12.13 5.87
N PRO A 90 -6.61 -11.30 6.93
CA PRO A 90 -5.46 -10.91 7.73
C PRO A 90 -4.89 -12.13 8.49
N GLY A 91 -3.57 -12.28 8.47
CA GLY A 91 -2.88 -13.34 9.20
C GLY A 91 -2.74 -14.66 8.45
N GLU A 92 -3.32 -14.81 7.26
CA GLU A 92 -3.00 -15.91 6.36
C GLU A 92 -2.03 -15.44 5.27
N SER A 93 -0.91 -16.15 5.17
CA SER A 93 -0.07 -16.12 3.97
C SER A 93 -0.85 -16.76 2.82
N LEU A 94 -1.84 -16.06 2.27
CA LEU A 94 -2.41 -16.37 0.97
C LEU A 94 -1.43 -15.92 -0.11
N PHE A 95 -0.24 -16.50 -0.11
CA PHE A 95 0.53 -16.62 -1.34
C PHE A 95 -0.09 -17.76 -2.14
N ARG A 96 -1.29 -17.52 -2.68
CA ARG A 96 -1.75 -18.30 -3.82
C ARG A 96 -0.94 -17.80 -5.00
N GLU A 97 -0.06 -18.66 -5.51
CA GLU A 97 0.61 -18.49 -6.79
C GLU A 97 -0.47 -18.24 -7.86
N TRP A 98 -0.83 -16.98 -8.07
CA TRP A 98 -1.68 -16.55 -9.16
C TRP A 98 -0.84 -16.69 -10.43
N ARG A 99 -0.85 -17.91 -11.00
CA ARG A 99 -0.35 -18.18 -12.34
C ARG A 99 -1.26 -17.51 -13.35
N THR A 100 -1.07 -16.20 -13.54
CA THR A 100 -1.36 -15.50 -14.80
C THR A 100 -0.79 -14.09 -14.69
N GLY A 101 0.51 -13.96 -14.96
CA GLY A 101 1.11 -12.85 -15.72
C GLY A 101 1.03 -11.39 -15.26
N GLU A 102 0.16 -11.01 -14.33
CA GLU A 102 -0.02 -9.62 -13.90
C GLU A 102 0.27 -9.53 -12.41
N THR A 103 1.54 -9.28 -12.08
CA THR A 103 1.86 -8.69 -10.78
C THR A 103 1.13 -7.35 -10.73
N VAL A 104 0.14 -7.21 -9.85
CA VAL A 104 -0.27 -5.89 -9.39
C VAL A 104 0.85 -5.36 -8.49
N VAL A 105 1.97 -5.02 -9.12
CA VAL A 105 2.79 -3.93 -8.61
C VAL A 105 1.86 -2.74 -8.78
N VAL A 106 1.43 -2.13 -7.69
CA VAL A 106 0.89 -0.77 -7.77
C VAL A 106 2.05 0.10 -8.23
N SER A 107 2.28 0.10 -9.54
CA SER A 107 3.28 0.94 -10.19
C SER A 107 2.68 2.33 -10.19
N VAL A 108 2.97 3.07 -9.13
CA VAL A 108 2.72 4.51 -9.09
C VAL A 108 3.69 5.10 -10.11
N SER A 109 3.22 5.27 -11.34
CA SER A 109 3.96 6.02 -12.35
C SER A 109 4.01 7.46 -11.87
N PRO A 110 5.20 8.07 -11.67
CA PRO A 110 5.27 9.49 -11.41
C PRO A 110 4.83 10.21 -12.69
N THR A 111 3.58 10.65 -12.74
CA THR A 111 3.17 11.65 -13.73
C THR A 111 3.97 12.93 -13.49
N ARG A 112 4.52 13.44 -14.60
CA ARG A 112 5.44 14.58 -14.73
C ARG A 112 5.20 15.77 -13.81
#